data_AF-A0A377LRH0-F1
#
_entry.id   AF-A0A377LRH0-F1
#
_cell.length_a   1.000
_cell.length_b   1.000
_cell.length_c   1.000
_cell.angle_alpha   90.00
_cell.angle_beta   90.00
_cell.angle_gamma   90.00
#
_symmetry.space_group_name_H-M   'P 1'
#
loop_
_entity.id
_entity.type
_entity.pdbx_description
1 polymer ?
#
loop_
_entity_poly.entity_id
_entity_poly.type
_entity_poly.pdbx_seq_one_letter_code
_entity_poly.pdbx_strand_id
1 'polypeptide(L)'
;MESKRLDSAAQAAGISLSYINAHGKPQSIGADTKRRLLDAMHKTDAKASATPVPNVKVFTAGKKMSLAVEGRGEFTWLLTTEEGHQHKGHATGGKALTLPAKLPEGYHTLTLTQDELRFHCRLIVAPKRCYGPQALLEGKKLWGACVQLYTLRSDSNWASAILVT
;
A
#
# COMPACT_ATOMS: atom_id res chain seq x y z
N MET A 1 0.45 -31.64 -15.33
CA MET A 1 0.21 -30.35 -16.04
C MET A 1 -0.70 -29.42 -15.22
N GLU A 2 -1.69 -29.95 -14.51
CA GLU A 2 -2.64 -29.20 -13.65
C GLU A 2 -1.98 -28.53 -12.42
N SER A 3 -1.05 -29.21 -11.74
CA SER A 3 -0.35 -28.64 -10.57
C SER A 3 0.48 -27.39 -10.91
N LYS A 4 1.15 -27.34 -12.09
CA LYS A 4 1.91 -26.13 -12.49
C LYS A 4 1.00 -24.93 -12.74
N ARG A 5 -0.20 -25.14 -13.28
CA ARG A 5 -1.18 -24.07 -13.48
C ARG A 5 -1.73 -23.57 -12.15
N LEU A 6 -2.05 -24.49 -11.24
CA LEU A 6 -2.50 -24.15 -9.89
C LEU A 6 -1.45 -23.36 -9.11
N ASP A 7 -0.18 -23.78 -9.17
CA ASP A 7 0.92 -23.09 -8.51
C ASP A 7 1.17 -21.69 -9.11
N SER A 8 1.06 -21.57 -10.44
CA SER A 8 1.20 -20.27 -11.12
C SER A 8 0.06 -19.31 -10.75
N ALA A 9 -1.18 -19.82 -10.70
CA ALA A 9 -2.34 -19.03 -10.27
C ALA A 9 -2.23 -18.61 -8.80
N ALA A 10 -1.79 -19.52 -7.93
CA ALA A 10 -1.55 -19.24 -6.51
C ALA A 10 -0.50 -18.13 -6.33
N GLN A 11 0.64 -18.23 -7.00
CA GLN A 11 1.69 -17.19 -6.94
C GLN A 11 1.21 -15.85 -7.46
N ALA A 12 0.49 -15.83 -8.59
CA ALA A 12 -0.07 -14.60 -9.17
C ALA A 12 -1.06 -13.90 -8.22
N ALA A 13 -1.79 -14.67 -7.41
CA ALA A 13 -2.68 -14.17 -6.37
C ALA A 13 -1.96 -13.82 -5.05
N GLY A 14 -0.64 -14.00 -4.95
CA GLY A 14 0.13 -13.72 -3.74
C GLY A 14 0.11 -14.84 -2.69
N ILE A 15 -0.33 -16.05 -3.06
CA ILE A 15 -0.32 -17.23 -2.17
C ILE A 15 1.05 -17.88 -2.26
N SER A 16 1.78 -17.91 -1.13
CA SER A 16 3.06 -18.62 -1.04
C SER A 16 2.87 -20.14 -1.20
N LEU A 17 3.76 -20.79 -1.94
CA LEU A 17 3.72 -22.25 -2.14
C LEU A 17 4.28 -23.04 -0.96
N SER A 18 5.05 -22.39 -0.08
CA SER A 18 5.63 -22.99 1.10
C SER A 18 5.90 -21.94 2.18
N TYR A 19 6.14 -22.38 3.41
CA TYR A 19 6.52 -21.53 4.52
C TYR A 19 7.44 -22.29 5.48
N ILE A 20 8.09 -21.55 6.38
CA ILE A 20 8.85 -22.13 7.48
C ILE A 20 7.92 -22.25 8.69
N ASN A 21 7.73 -23.47 9.21
CA ASN A 21 6.87 -23.70 10.36
C ASN A 21 7.53 -23.29 11.68
N ALA A 22 6.79 -23.36 12.79
CA ALA A 22 7.28 -22.98 14.13
C ALA A 22 8.51 -23.78 14.61
N HIS A 23 8.79 -24.92 13.98
CA HIS A 23 9.97 -25.75 14.26
C HIS A 23 11.13 -25.47 13.27
N GLY A 24 11.05 -24.42 12.46
CA GLY A 24 12.08 -24.03 11.49
C GLY A 24 12.11 -24.90 10.24
N LYS A 25 11.14 -25.79 10.02
CA LYS A 25 11.15 -26.72 8.88
C LYS A 25 10.38 -26.13 7.69
N PRO A 26 10.90 -26.26 6.47
CA PRO A 26 10.13 -25.94 5.26
C PRO A 26 8.91 -26.85 5.15
N GLN A 27 7.76 -26.26 4.87
CA GLN A 27 6.49 -26.94 4.71
C GLN A 27 5.78 -26.46 3.44
N SER A 28 5.48 -27.39 2.54
CA SER A 28 4.75 -27.10 1.31
C SER A 28 3.25 -26.96 1.58
N ILE A 29 2.59 -26.08 0.84
CA ILE A 29 1.14 -25.95 0.85
C ILE A 29 0.52 -27.00 -0.08
N GLY A 30 -0.46 -27.74 0.43
CA GLY A 30 -1.21 -28.75 -0.33
C GLY A 30 -2.06 -28.14 -1.44
N ALA A 31 -2.34 -28.93 -2.48
CA ALA A 31 -3.12 -28.48 -3.64
C ALA A 31 -4.54 -28.03 -3.25
N ASP A 32 -5.20 -28.73 -2.33
CA ASP A 32 -6.56 -28.40 -1.91
C ASP A 32 -6.63 -27.08 -1.14
N THR A 33 -5.61 -26.79 -0.33
CA THR A 33 -5.47 -25.49 0.35
C THR A 33 -5.32 -24.37 -0.68
N LYS A 34 -4.46 -24.54 -1.70
CA LYS A 34 -4.31 -23.54 -2.78
C LYS A 34 -5.63 -23.29 -3.50
N ARG A 35 -6.37 -24.34 -3.84
CA ARG A 35 -7.69 -24.22 -4.50
C ARG A 35 -8.69 -23.46 -3.64
N ARG A 36 -8.83 -23.81 -2.35
CA ARG A 36 -9.77 -23.14 -1.43
C ARG A 36 -9.40 -21.69 -1.17
N LEU A 37 -8.11 -21.38 -1.07
CA LEU A 37 -7.65 -19.99 -0.90
C LEU A 37 -7.93 -19.17 -2.17
N LEU A 38 -7.68 -19.72 -3.35
CA LEU A 38 -8.01 -19.07 -4.62
C LEU A 38 -9.52 -18.82 -4.78
N ASP A 39 -10.35 -19.79 -4.36
CA ASP A 39 -11.81 -19.67 -4.40
C ASP A 39 -12.34 -18.64 -3.39
N ALA A 40 -11.70 -18.53 -2.22
CA ALA A 40 -12.05 -17.55 -1.19
C ALA A 40 -11.66 -16.11 -1.56
N MET A 41 -10.68 -15.92 -2.45
CA MET A 41 -10.33 -14.60 -2.96
C MET A 41 -11.39 -14.14 -3.96
N HIS A 42 -11.83 -12.88 -3.85
CA HIS A 42 -12.65 -12.28 -4.91
C HIS A 42 -11.92 -12.44 -6.25
N LYS A 43 -12.61 -13.00 -7.25
CA LYS A 43 -12.07 -13.14 -8.60
C LYS A 43 -11.55 -11.79 -9.01
N THR A 44 -10.23 -11.69 -9.13
CA THR A 44 -9.61 -10.50 -9.69
C THR A 44 -10.06 -10.49 -11.14
N ASP A 45 -10.91 -9.54 -11.51
CA ASP A 45 -11.25 -9.37 -12.92
C ASP A 45 -9.93 -9.13 -13.65
N ALA A 46 -9.46 -10.16 -14.37
CA ALA A 46 -8.29 -10.09 -15.24
C ALA A 46 -8.49 -9.09 -16.40
N LYS A 47 -9.64 -8.42 -16.42
CA LYS A 47 -10.02 -7.27 -17.23
C LYS A 47 -10.00 -5.95 -16.44
N ALA A 48 -9.16 -5.80 -15.43
CA ALA A 48 -8.70 -4.46 -15.07
C ALA A 48 -8.11 -3.88 -16.37
N SER A 49 -8.91 -3.05 -17.05
CA SER A 49 -8.54 -2.34 -18.28
C SER A 49 -7.11 -1.86 -18.12
N ALA A 50 -6.26 -2.08 -19.13
CA ALA A 50 -4.87 -1.66 -19.10
C ALA A 50 -4.82 -0.13 -18.95
N THR A 51 -4.90 0.36 -17.72
CA THR A 51 -4.85 1.77 -17.41
C THR A 51 -3.41 2.22 -17.55
N PRO A 52 -3.16 3.41 -18.11
CA PRO A 52 -1.80 3.90 -18.30
C PRO A 52 -1.06 4.11 -16.97
N VAL A 53 -1.79 4.21 -15.86
CA VAL A 53 -1.26 4.31 -14.50
C VAL A 53 -2.02 3.39 -13.54
N PRO A 54 -1.39 2.91 -12.47
CA PRO A 54 -2.09 2.20 -11.40
C PRO A 54 -3.04 3.14 -10.66
N ASN A 55 -4.09 2.59 -10.03
CA ASN A 55 -5.02 3.37 -9.21
C ASN A 55 -4.33 4.04 -8.00
N VAL A 56 -3.27 3.42 -7.48
CA VAL A 56 -2.47 3.94 -6.37
C VAL A 56 -0.99 3.63 -6.58
N LYS A 57 -0.13 4.58 -6.21
CA LYS A 57 1.31 4.40 -6.15
C LYS A 57 1.89 5.03 -4.89
N VAL A 58 2.69 4.27 -4.16
CA VAL A 58 3.36 4.71 -2.94
C VAL A 58 4.85 4.95 -3.21
N PHE A 59 5.37 6.07 -2.74
CA PHE A 59 6.78 6.45 -2.77
C PHE A 59 7.29 6.75 -1.37
N THR A 60 8.60 6.62 -1.17
CA THR A 60 9.28 7.10 0.05
C THR A 60 9.78 8.52 -0.17
N ALA A 61 9.51 9.42 0.78
CA ALA A 61 10.01 10.79 0.76
C ALA A 61 11.55 10.84 0.58
N GLY A 62 12.02 11.83 -0.17
CA GLY A 62 13.45 12.04 -0.44
C GLY A 62 14.11 11.09 -1.44
N LYS A 63 13.37 10.11 -2.00
CA LYS A 63 13.85 9.27 -3.11
C LYS A 63 13.34 9.78 -4.46
N LYS A 64 14.07 9.46 -5.53
CA LYS A 64 13.60 9.71 -6.90
C LYS A 64 12.29 8.97 -7.15
N MET A 65 11.26 9.71 -7.54
CA MET A 65 9.92 9.17 -7.79
C MET A 65 9.71 8.99 -9.29
N SER A 66 9.57 7.74 -9.71
CA SER A 66 9.41 7.35 -11.11
C SER A 66 8.20 6.43 -11.25
N LEU A 67 7.29 6.79 -12.16
CA LEU A 67 6.07 6.03 -12.45
C LEU A 67 6.12 5.54 -13.89
N ALA A 68 5.94 4.24 -14.12
CA ALA A 68 5.78 3.72 -15.48
C ALA A 68 4.40 4.15 -16.00
N VAL A 69 4.38 4.76 -17.19
CA VAL A 69 3.14 5.07 -17.90
C VAL A 69 2.97 4.02 -18.99
N GLU A 70 1.94 3.19 -18.87
CA GLU A 70 1.60 2.18 -19.87
C GLU A 70 0.77 2.79 -21.02
N GLY A 71 0.56 2.03 -22.10
CA GLY A 71 -0.15 2.49 -23.29
C GLY A 71 0.77 3.14 -24.34
N ARG A 72 0.17 3.89 -25.27
CA ARG A 72 0.86 4.51 -26.42
C ARG A 72 0.43 5.97 -26.58
N GLY A 73 1.26 6.76 -27.25
CA GLY A 73 1.00 8.18 -27.51
C GLY A 73 1.45 9.09 -26.36
N GLU A 74 1.07 10.36 -26.46
CA GLU A 74 1.36 11.38 -25.46
C GLU A 74 0.18 11.57 -24.52
N PHE A 75 0.50 11.81 -23.24
CA PHE A 75 -0.44 12.11 -22.17
C PHE A 75 -0.07 13.46 -21.56
N THR A 76 -1.05 14.30 -21.32
CA THR A 76 -0.88 15.49 -20.46
C THR A 76 -1.17 15.06 -19.03
N TRP A 77 -0.27 15.35 -18.11
CA TRP A 77 -0.47 15.02 -16.69
C TRP A 77 -0.59 16.27 -15.82
N LEU A 78 -1.43 16.15 -14.79
CA LEU A 78 -1.62 17.12 -13.73
C LEU A 78 -1.49 16.39 -12.39
N LEU A 79 -0.54 16.83 -11.57
CA LEU A 79 -0.36 16.39 -10.20
C LEU A 79 -0.81 17.50 -9.26
N THR A 80 -1.80 17.21 -8.42
CA THR A 80 -2.26 18.08 -7.35
C THR A 80 -1.80 17.50 -6.02
N THR A 81 -0.98 18.24 -5.27
CA THR A 81 -0.54 17.88 -3.92
C THR A 81 -1.70 17.95 -2.92
N GLU A 82 -1.50 17.45 -1.70
CA GLU A 82 -2.52 17.46 -0.65
C GLU A 82 -2.96 18.89 -0.31
N GLU A 83 -2.00 19.81 -0.31
CA GLU A 83 -2.19 21.23 -0.03
C GLU A 83 -2.71 22.03 -1.26
N GLY A 84 -2.98 21.36 -2.38
CA GLY A 84 -3.54 21.99 -3.57
C GLY A 84 -2.51 22.54 -4.58
N HIS A 85 -1.20 22.51 -4.30
CA HIS A 85 -0.18 22.88 -5.27
C HIS A 85 -0.23 21.98 -6.50
N GLN A 86 -0.10 22.57 -7.69
CA GLN A 86 -0.22 21.86 -8.96
C GLN A 86 1.12 21.81 -9.71
N HIS A 87 1.41 20.63 -10.26
CA HIS A 87 2.49 20.41 -11.23
C HIS A 87 1.90 19.82 -12.50
N LYS A 88 2.42 20.23 -13.66
CA LYS A 88 1.92 19.79 -14.96
C LYS A 88 3.07 19.45 -15.91
N GLY A 89 2.78 18.59 -16.88
CA GLY A 89 3.73 18.25 -17.93
C GLY A 89 3.14 17.25 -18.93
N HIS A 90 4.02 16.66 -19.71
CA HIS A 90 3.68 15.63 -20.69
C HIS A 90 4.40 14.32 -20.34
N ALA A 91 3.83 13.20 -20.75
CA ALA A 91 4.40 11.87 -20.58
C ALA A 91 4.09 11.02 -21.82
N THR A 92 5.09 10.29 -22.31
CA THR A 92 4.89 9.32 -23.40
C THR A 92 4.52 7.96 -22.82
N GLY A 93 3.48 7.32 -23.36
CA GLY A 93 3.15 5.92 -23.07
C GLY A 93 4.31 4.98 -23.40
N GLY A 94 4.55 4.00 -22.53
CA GLY A 94 5.69 3.09 -22.58
C GLY A 94 6.98 3.65 -21.96
N LYS A 95 6.98 4.89 -21.46
CA LYS A 95 8.13 5.50 -20.76
C LYS A 95 7.85 5.75 -19.30
N ALA A 96 8.93 5.98 -18.54
CA ALA A 96 8.85 6.36 -17.15
C ALA A 96 8.65 7.88 -17.00
N LEU A 97 7.57 8.27 -16.33
CA LEU A 97 7.34 9.63 -15.86
C LEU A 97 8.12 9.87 -14.57
N THR A 98 9.07 10.80 -14.60
CA THR A 98 9.75 11.28 -13.39
C THR A 98 8.92 12.40 -12.77
N LEU A 99 8.47 12.19 -11.53
CA LEU A 99 7.69 13.16 -10.77
C LEU A 99 8.62 14.22 -10.13
N PRO A 100 8.08 15.37 -9.69
CA PRO A 100 8.85 16.38 -8.97
C PRO A 100 9.65 15.77 -7.81
N ALA A 101 10.94 16.10 -7.71
CA ALA A 101 11.85 15.44 -6.78
C ALA A 101 11.56 15.71 -5.29
N LYS A 102 10.78 16.75 -4.98
CA LYS A 102 10.50 17.23 -3.61
C LYS A 102 9.00 17.36 -3.37
N LEU A 103 8.25 16.30 -3.61
CA LEU A 103 6.87 16.23 -3.12
C LEU A 103 6.86 16.09 -1.60
N PRO A 104 6.00 16.84 -0.88
CA PRO A 104 5.83 16.69 0.55
C PRO A 104 5.29 15.29 0.89
N GLU A 105 5.42 14.87 2.14
CA GLU A 105 4.73 13.69 2.64
C GLU A 105 3.22 13.93 2.62
N GLY A 106 2.43 12.93 2.24
CA GLY A 106 0.98 13.05 2.17
C GLY A 106 0.33 12.33 0.99
N TYR A 107 -0.92 12.70 0.74
CA TYR A 107 -1.80 12.15 -0.29
C TYR A 107 -1.97 13.14 -1.44
N HIS A 108 -1.61 12.72 -2.65
CA HIS A 108 -1.67 13.55 -3.84
C HIS A 108 -2.47 12.86 -4.93
N THR A 109 -2.93 13.64 -5.91
CA THR A 109 -3.73 13.14 -7.03
C THR A 109 -2.99 13.41 -8.32
N LEU A 110 -2.61 12.34 -9.03
CA LEU A 110 -2.10 12.41 -10.40
C LEU A 110 -3.25 12.09 -11.36
N THR A 111 -3.43 12.95 -12.34
CA THR A 111 -4.39 12.75 -13.43
C THR A 111 -3.63 12.75 -14.75
N LEU A 112 -3.78 11.70 -15.55
CA LEU A 112 -3.33 11.65 -16.94
C LEU A 112 -4.53 11.86 -17.86
N THR A 113 -4.35 12.70 -18.87
CA THR A 113 -5.35 12.99 -19.88
C THR A 113 -4.77 12.67 -21.26
N GLN A 114 -5.52 11.90 -22.05
CA GLN A 114 -5.26 11.66 -23.46
C GLN A 114 -6.59 11.79 -24.19
N ASP A 115 -6.67 12.74 -25.12
CA ASP A 115 -7.93 13.15 -25.75
C ASP A 115 -9.01 13.48 -24.71
N GLU A 116 -10.16 12.79 -24.73
CA GLU A 116 -11.24 12.95 -23.75
C GLU A 116 -11.11 12.02 -22.53
N LEU A 117 -10.17 11.07 -22.56
CA LEU A 117 -9.99 10.08 -21.50
C LEU A 117 -9.15 10.64 -20.35
N ARG A 118 -9.61 10.40 -19.12
CA ARG A 118 -8.90 10.76 -17.89
C ARG A 118 -8.65 9.54 -17.03
N PHE A 119 -7.43 9.42 -16.54
CA PHE A 119 -6.99 8.34 -15.67
C PHE A 119 -6.43 8.92 -14.38
N HIS A 120 -6.89 8.40 -13.25
CA HIS A 120 -6.51 8.89 -11.93
C HIS A 120 -5.61 7.89 -11.21
N CYS A 121 -4.58 8.42 -10.55
CA CYS A 121 -3.68 7.67 -9.69
C CYS A 121 -3.51 8.43 -8.37
N ARG A 122 -3.83 7.79 -7.25
CA ARG A 122 -3.49 8.31 -5.92
C ARG A 122 -2.00 8.12 -5.68
N LEU A 123 -1.26 9.21 -5.54
CA LEU A 123 0.14 9.17 -5.14
C LEU A 123 0.23 9.35 -3.63
N ILE A 124 0.97 8.48 -2.95
CA ILE A 124 1.21 8.57 -1.51
C ILE A 124 2.71 8.71 -1.30
N VAL A 125 3.13 9.77 -0.62
CA VAL A 125 4.53 9.97 -0.24
C VAL A 125 4.63 9.73 1.26
N ALA A 126 5.33 8.67 1.65
CA ALA A 126 5.46 8.26 3.04
C ALA A 126 6.87 8.49 3.59
N PRO A 127 7.01 8.82 4.88
CA PRO A 127 8.30 8.88 5.55
C PRO A 127 8.95 7.49 5.58
N LYS A 128 10.29 7.46 5.65
CA LYS A 128 11.05 6.20 5.78
C LYS A 128 10.86 5.55 7.15
N ARG A 129 10.54 6.34 8.19
CA ARG A 129 10.45 5.89 9.58
C ARG A 129 9.10 6.33 10.16
N CYS A 130 8.50 5.48 10.98
CA CYS A 130 7.40 5.88 11.84
C CYS A 130 7.88 6.93 12.85
N TYR A 131 6.93 7.69 13.41
CA TYR A 131 7.19 8.63 14.48
C TYR A 131 7.88 7.94 15.67
N GLY A 132 8.93 8.56 16.18
CA GLY A 132 9.58 8.19 17.43
C GLY A 132 9.59 9.40 18.36
N PRO A 133 9.09 9.28 19.60
CA PRO A 133 9.15 10.37 20.57
C PRO A 133 10.62 10.73 20.87
N GLN A 134 10.88 12.02 21.08
CA GLN A 134 12.24 12.56 21.25
C GLN A 134 13.05 11.81 22.32
N ALA A 135 12.42 11.43 23.44
CA ALA A 135 13.09 10.69 24.50
C ALA A 135 13.67 9.34 24.02
N LEU A 136 12.97 8.62 23.16
CA LEU A 136 13.47 7.36 22.58
C LEU A 136 14.55 7.61 21.53
N LEU A 137 14.44 8.70 20.76
CA LEU A 137 15.48 9.11 19.80
C LEU A 137 16.78 9.50 20.52
N GLU A 138 16.69 10.07 21.72
CA GLU A 138 17.81 10.39 22.61
C GLU A 138 18.33 9.17 23.39
N GLY A 139 17.78 7.97 23.16
CA GLY A 139 18.20 6.74 23.83
C GLY A 139 17.76 6.61 25.29
N LYS A 140 16.82 7.45 25.76
CA LYS A 140 16.26 7.35 27.11
C LYS A 140 15.40 6.10 27.23
N LYS A 141 15.39 5.52 28.43
CA LYS A 141 14.53 4.38 28.78
C LYS A 141 13.23 4.91 29.38
N LEU A 142 12.12 4.65 28.69
CA LEU A 142 10.78 4.96 29.18
C LEU A 142 10.14 3.72 29.80
N TRP A 143 9.26 3.92 30.77
CA TRP A 143 8.41 2.88 31.33
C TRP A 143 6.95 3.37 31.29
N GLY A 144 6.02 2.42 31.27
CA GLY A 144 4.60 2.68 31.32
C GLY A 144 3.85 1.45 31.81
N ALA A 145 2.63 1.64 32.32
CA ALA A 145 1.78 0.55 32.74
C ALA A 145 0.96 0.03 31.55
N CYS A 146 1.13 -1.25 31.21
CA CYS A 146 0.20 -1.93 30.31
C CYS A 146 -0.97 -2.45 31.14
N VAL A 147 -2.15 -1.86 30.95
CA VAL A 147 -3.35 -2.22 31.70
C VAL A 147 -4.42 -2.74 30.76
N GLN A 148 -5.19 -3.72 31.24
CA GLN A 148 -6.45 -4.09 30.62
C GLN A 148 -7.48 -3.08 31.10
N LEU A 149 -7.92 -2.15 30.24
CA LEU A 149 -8.74 -1.01 30.67
C LEU A 149 -9.96 -1.46 31.49
N TYR A 150 -10.63 -2.54 31.06
CA TYR A 150 -11.81 -3.09 31.73
C TYR A 150 -11.56 -3.61 33.15
N THR A 151 -10.30 -3.88 33.55
CA THR A 151 -9.99 -4.36 34.92
C THR A 151 -9.80 -3.24 35.93
N LEU A 152 -9.74 -1.98 35.48
CA LEU A 152 -9.52 -0.85 36.37
C LEU A 152 -10.77 -0.57 37.23
N ARG A 153 -10.56 -0.37 38.53
CA ARG A 153 -11.61 0.03 39.48
C ARG A 153 -11.37 1.47 39.94
N SER A 154 -12.45 2.23 40.05
CA SER A 154 -12.49 3.58 40.62
C SER A 154 -13.82 3.78 41.32
N ASP A 155 -13.88 4.70 42.28
CA ASP A 155 -15.12 5.02 43.02
C ASP A 155 -16.23 5.55 42.10
N SER A 156 -15.85 6.04 40.92
CA SER A 156 -16.74 6.59 39.89
C SER A 156 -17.16 5.60 38.81
N ASN A 157 -16.59 4.39 38.75
CA ASN A 157 -16.92 3.42 37.70
C ASN A 157 -17.86 2.32 38.20
N TRP A 158 -18.73 1.86 37.31
CA TRP A 158 -19.81 0.92 37.63
C TRP A 158 -19.39 -0.53 37.32
N ALA A 159 -18.26 -0.97 37.87
CA ALA A 159 -17.64 -2.31 37.75
C ALA A 159 -16.70 -2.56 36.55
N SER A 160 -16.67 -1.70 35.53
CA SER A 160 -15.63 -1.70 34.49
C SER A 160 -15.30 -0.27 34.11
N ALA A 161 -14.01 0.04 33.95
CA ALA A 161 -13.62 1.39 33.57
C ALA A 161 -14.04 1.70 32.13
N ILE A 162 -14.64 2.88 31.97
CA ILE A 162 -15.02 3.49 30.69
C ILE A 162 -14.45 4.90 30.70
N LEU A 163 -13.92 5.35 29.56
CA LEU A 163 -13.56 6.74 29.35
C LEU A 163 -14.87 7.53 29.16
N VAL A 164 -15.32 8.23 30.20
CA VAL A 164 -16.43 9.19 30.08
C VAL A 164 -15.82 10.53 29.67
N THR A 165 -16.20 11.03 28.49
CA THR A 165 -15.87 12.37 27.98
C THR A 165 -16.88 13.40 28.45
#